data_AF-A0A970Y959-F1
#
_entry.id   AF-A0A970Y959-F1
#
_cell.length_a   1.000
_cell.length_b   1.000
_cell.length_c   1.000
_cell.angle_alpha   90.00
_cell.angle_beta   90.00
_cell.angle_gamma   90.00
#
_symmetry.space_group_name_H-M   'P 1'
#
loop_
_entity.id
_entity.type
_entity.pdbx_description
1 polymer ?
#
loop_
_entity_poly.entity_id
_entity_poly.type
_entity_poly.pdbx_seq_one_letter_code
_entity_poly.pdbx_strand_id
1 'polypeptide(L)'
;MERDAEGTEGYRRLTEAGWCALQTGQSEALNWLRRPERLAADTGFVYPSKGPVILFMDSDGGLVRLSEGGRLLKYLETQGLDLSLDQILSRTVFHAVREVEGMAMGNGMLYLDGSVDELPANARRFVQLVLEIVGLRHAKYKDALVHLSRGQDALTSHLTP
;
A
#
# COMPACT_ATOMS: atom_id res chain seq x y z
N MET A 1 24.45 5.44 -7.32
CA MET A 1 24.69 4.71 -6.06
C MET A 1 23.35 4.11 -5.65
N GLU A 2 23.09 2.88 -6.10
CA GLU A 2 21.90 2.12 -5.70
C GLU A 2 21.95 1.97 -4.18
N ARG A 3 21.04 2.64 -3.48
CA ARG A 3 20.84 2.39 -2.06
C ARG A 3 20.15 1.04 -1.99
N ASP A 4 20.87 0.04 -1.52
CA ASP A 4 20.24 -1.24 -1.18
C ASP A 4 19.09 -0.97 -0.21
N ALA A 5 17.87 -1.29 -0.65
CA ALA A 5 16.71 -1.21 0.20
C ALA A 5 16.88 -2.24 1.32
N GLU A 6 17.14 -1.73 2.52
CA GLU A 6 17.23 -2.48 3.76
C GLU A 6 16.04 -3.47 3.88
N GLY A 7 16.32 -4.74 4.18
CA GLY A 7 15.29 -5.78 4.34
C GLY A 7 14.92 -6.58 3.08
N THR A 8 15.66 -6.45 1.98
CA THR A 8 15.46 -7.27 0.77
C THR A 8 16.32 -8.55 0.72
N GLU A 9 17.01 -8.89 1.82
CA GLU A 9 17.82 -10.10 1.92
C GLU A 9 16.95 -11.35 1.72
N GLY A 10 17.39 -12.24 0.82
CA GLY A 10 16.65 -13.46 0.48
C GLY A 10 15.49 -13.26 -0.51
N TYR A 11 15.30 -12.05 -1.04
CA TYR A 11 14.35 -11.77 -2.12
C TYR A 11 15.09 -11.54 -3.44
N ARG A 12 14.58 -12.12 -4.53
CA ARG A 12 14.99 -11.75 -5.88
C ARG A 12 14.39 -10.39 -6.23
N ARG A 13 15.24 -9.40 -6.46
CA ARG A 13 14.80 -8.08 -6.91
C ARG A 13 14.31 -8.12 -8.36
N LEU A 14 13.16 -7.50 -8.59
CA LEU A 14 12.62 -7.28 -9.91
C LEU A 14 13.15 -5.98 -10.50
N THR A 15 13.42 -6.02 -11.80
CA THR A 15 13.59 -4.79 -12.58
C THR A 15 12.25 -4.08 -12.71
N GLU A 16 12.26 -2.79 -13.07
CA GLU A 16 11.04 -2.03 -13.38
C GLU A 16 10.19 -2.73 -14.45
N ALA A 17 10.83 -3.28 -15.49
CA ALA A 17 10.17 -4.06 -16.52
C ALA A 17 9.51 -5.33 -15.95
N GLY A 18 10.19 -6.05 -15.06
CA GLY A 18 9.65 -7.24 -14.40
C GLY A 18 8.47 -6.93 -13.49
N TRP A 19 8.52 -5.81 -12.77
CA TRP A 19 7.40 -5.33 -11.97
C TRP A 19 6.20 -4.96 -12.84
N CYS A 20 6.41 -4.19 -13.91
CA CYS A 20 5.36 -3.84 -14.87
C CYS A 20 4.73 -5.08 -15.52
N ALA A 21 5.55 -6.07 -15.87
CA ALA A 21 5.09 -7.35 -16.42
C ALA A 21 4.15 -8.11 -15.45
N LEU A 22 4.47 -8.13 -14.15
CA LEU A 22 3.59 -8.72 -13.13
C LEU A 22 2.28 -7.94 -12.97
N GLN A 23 2.33 -6.60 -12.89
CA GLN A 23 1.14 -5.77 -12.75
C GLN A 23 0.18 -5.85 -13.95
N THR A 24 0.71 -6.18 -15.13
CA THR A 24 -0.06 -6.35 -16.37
C THR A 24 -0.48 -7.79 -16.62
N GLY A 25 -0.09 -8.74 -15.74
CA GLY A 25 -0.49 -10.14 -15.84
C GLY A 25 0.20 -10.91 -16.96
N GLN A 26 1.42 -10.53 -17.33
CA GLN A 26 2.18 -11.27 -18.33
C GLN A 26 2.49 -12.69 -17.84
N SER A 27 2.11 -13.70 -18.62
CA SER A 27 2.19 -15.12 -18.23
C SER A 27 3.60 -15.56 -17.84
N GLU A 28 4.63 -15.08 -18.54
CA GLU A 28 6.03 -15.42 -18.22
C GLU A 28 6.44 -14.89 -16.84
N ALA A 29 5.99 -13.69 -16.48
CA ALA A 29 6.29 -13.11 -15.17
C ALA A 29 5.51 -13.82 -14.06
N LEU A 30 4.22 -14.12 -14.28
CA LEU A 30 3.40 -14.87 -13.31
C LEU A 30 3.94 -16.28 -13.07
N ASN A 31 4.52 -16.92 -14.10
CA ASN A 31 5.13 -18.24 -13.96
C ASN A 31 6.29 -18.28 -12.96
N TRP A 32 6.94 -17.16 -12.64
CA TRP A 32 7.95 -17.12 -11.58
C TRP A 32 7.36 -17.45 -10.21
N LEU A 33 6.09 -17.10 -9.99
CA LEU A 33 5.38 -17.28 -8.72
C LEU A 33 4.51 -18.54 -8.69
N ARG A 34 4.47 -19.34 -9.77
CA ARG A 34 3.82 -20.68 -9.76
C ARG A 34 4.68 -21.78 -9.11
N ARG A 35 5.75 -21.37 -8.43
CA ARG A 35 6.63 -22.18 -7.59
C ARG A 35 7.00 -21.36 -6.34
N PRO A 36 7.52 -22.00 -5.29
CA PRO A 36 8.06 -21.28 -4.15
C PRO A 36 9.11 -20.26 -4.59
N GLU A 37 8.83 -18.98 -4.35
CA GLU A 37 9.66 -17.87 -4.83
C GLU A 37 9.42 -16.63 -3.98
N ARG A 38 10.46 -15.82 -3.78
CA ARG A 38 10.41 -14.58 -2.99
C ARG A 38 10.89 -13.43 -3.86
N LEU A 39 9.99 -12.51 -4.22
CA LEU A 39 10.30 -11.37 -5.08
C LEU A 39 10.15 -10.05 -4.34
N ALA A 40 11.01 -9.08 -4.67
CA ALA A 40 10.88 -7.70 -4.20
C ALA A 40 10.83 -6.75 -5.39
N ALA A 41 9.83 -5.87 -5.43
CA ALA A 41 9.65 -4.87 -6.47
C ALA A 41 9.75 -3.45 -5.91
N ASP A 42 10.51 -2.59 -6.57
CA ASP A 42 10.33 -1.15 -6.43
C ASP A 42 9.04 -0.75 -7.16
N THR A 43 8.13 -0.12 -6.42
CA THR A 43 6.81 0.26 -6.96
C THR A 43 6.87 1.55 -7.78
N GLY A 44 8.01 2.25 -7.79
CA GLY A 44 8.18 3.59 -8.37
C GLY A 44 7.71 4.72 -7.43
N PHE A 45 7.05 4.37 -6.31
CA PHE A 45 6.60 5.33 -5.32
C PHE A 45 7.59 5.46 -4.16
N VAL A 46 7.55 6.60 -3.47
CA VAL A 46 8.51 6.94 -2.42
C VAL A 46 7.77 7.39 -1.16
N TYR A 47 8.12 6.82 -0.02
CA TYR A 47 7.78 7.38 1.28
C TYR A 47 8.47 8.74 1.43
N PRO A 48 7.73 9.85 1.63
CA PRO A 48 8.30 11.19 1.74
C PRO A 48 9.49 11.23 2.72
N SER A 49 10.66 11.64 2.23
CA SER A 49 11.91 11.74 3.01
C SER A 49 12.46 10.42 3.61
N LYS A 50 11.96 9.25 3.19
CA LYS A 50 12.43 7.94 3.71
C LYS A 50 12.92 6.96 2.63
N GLY A 51 12.45 7.07 1.39
CA GLY A 51 12.91 6.22 0.28
C GLY A 51 11.79 5.38 -0.34
N PRO A 52 12.13 4.41 -1.21
CA PRO A 52 11.15 3.76 -2.07
C PRO A 52 10.15 2.92 -1.28
N VAL A 53 8.91 2.86 -1.74
CA VAL A 53 7.92 1.86 -1.35
C VAL A 53 8.26 0.58 -2.09
N ILE A 54 8.68 -0.44 -1.33
CA ILE A 54 9.03 -1.75 -1.87
C ILE A 54 7.88 -2.70 -1.56
N LEU A 55 7.45 -3.46 -2.57
CA LEU A 55 6.49 -4.53 -2.42
C LEU A 55 7.21 -5.87 -2.37
N PHE A 56 6.98 -6.63 -1.30
CA PHE A 56 7.46 -7.99 -1.14
C PHE A 56 6.36 -8.96 -1.54
N MET A 57 6.75 -10.01 -2.25
CA MET A 57 5.90 -11.09 -2.74
C MET A 57 6.50 -12.41 -2.26
N ASP A 58 5.76 -13.13 -1.43
CA ASP A 58 6.13 -14.48 -0.98
C ASP A 58 5.11 -15.46 -1.58
N SER A 59 5.56 -16.34 -2.48
CA SER A 59 4.72 -17.38 -3.07
C SER A 59 5.15 -18.76 -2.60
N ASP A 60 4.18 -19.66 -2.42
CA ASP A 60 4.39 -21.10 -2.26
C ASP A 60 4.13 -21.90 -3.56
N GLY A 61 3.76 -21.21 -4.64
CA GLY A 61 3.38 -21.77 -5.94
C GLY A 61 1.88 -21.81 -6.20
N GLY A 62 1.05 -21.56 -5.20
CA GLY A 62 -0.40 -21.38 -5.35
C GLY A 62 -0.88 -20.06 -4.76
N LEU A 63 -0.56 -19.82 -3.49
CA LEU A 63 -0.87 -18.59 -2.78
C LEU A 63 0.32 -17.62 -2.85
N VAL A 64 0.02 -16.34 -3.04
CA VAL A 64 0.97 -15.24 -2.98
C VAL A 64 0.54 -14.28 -1.87
N ARG A 65 1.47 -13.99 -0.96
CA ARG A 65 1.35 -12.91 0.02
C ARG A 65 2.09 -11.68 -0.49
N LEU A 66 1.37 -10.57 -0.60
CA LEU A 66 1.92 -9.23 -0.77
C LEU A 66 2.18 -8.59 0.58
N SER A 67 3.27 -7.86 0.75
CA SER A 67 3.49 -7.02 1.92
C SER A 67 4.40 -5.83 1.63
N GLU A 68 4.36 -4.81 2.50
CA GLU A 68 5.28 -3.66 2.46
C GLU A 68 6.49 -3.82 3.41
N GLY A 69 6.55 -4.95 4.14
CA GLY A 69 7.65 -5.28 5.05
C GLY A 69 7.65 -4.51 6.38
N GLY A 70 6.51 -3.96 6.80
CA GLY A 70 6.35 -3.18 8.04
C GLY A 70 6.97 -1.77 7.99
N ARG A 71 7.34 -1.32 6.79
CA ARG A 71 7.90 0.00 6.49
C ARG A 71 6.82 1.09 6.54
N LEU A 72 5.56 0.78 6.26
CA LEU A 72 4.45 1.72 6.34
C LEU A 72 4.22 2.16 7.80
N LEU A 73 4.08 1.20 8.71
CA LEU A 73 3.86 1.51 10.14
C LEU A 73 5.05 2.29 10.72
N LYS A 74 6.28 1.83 10.46
CA LYS A 74 7.49 2.58 10.82
C LYS A 74 7.52 3.99 10.22
N TYR A 75 7.10 4.15 8.97
CA TYR A 75 6.99 5.46 8.34
C TYR A 75 6.00 6.34 9.12
N LEU A 76 4.79 5.86 9.38
CA LEU A 76 3.76 6.58 10.12
C LEU A 76 4.26 7.00 11.52
N GLU A 77 4.86 6.08 12.28
CA GLU A 77 5.47 6.36 13.58
C GLU A 77 6.50 7.49 13.51
N THR A 78 7.40 7.46 12.52
CA THR A 78 8.40 8.54 12.35
C THR A 78 7.81 9.88 11.94
N GLN A 79 6.57 9.91 11.46
CA GLN A 79 5.82 11.13 11.17
C GLN A 79 4.95 11.59 12.35
N GLY A 80 5.06 10.95 13.51
CA GLY A 80 4.22 11.22 14.68
C GLY A 80 2.78 10.71 14.54
N LEU A 81 2.56 9.72 13.67
CA LEU A 81 1.28 9.10 13.37
C LEU A 81 1.25 7.66 13.90
N ASP A 82 1.50 7.50 15.18
CA ASP A 82 1.56 6.19 15.83
C ASP A 82 0.14 5.61 16.03
N LEU A 83 -0.17 4.50 15.36
CA LEU A 83 -1.47 3.82 15.45
C LEU A 83 -1.75 3.22 16.83
N SER A 84 -0.73 3.02 17.65
CA SER A 84 -0.88 2.54 19.03
C SER A 84 -1.29 3.67 19.98
N LEU A 85 -1.00 4.92 19.62
CA LEU A 85 -1.27 6.10 20.44
C LEU A 85 -2.51 6.89 19.96
N ASP A 86 -2.81 6.89 18.66
CA ASP A 86 -3.95 7.61 18.07
C ASP A 86 -5.07 6.64 17.65
N GLN A 87 -6.12 6.55 18.47
CA GLN A 87 -7.26 5.67 18.20
C GLN A 87 -8.07 6.06 16.96
N ILE A 88 -8.12 7.35 16.61
CA ILE A 88 -8.86 7.81 15.43
C ILE A 88 -8.13 7.32 14.19
N LEU A 89 -6.83 7.61 14.11
CA LEU A 89 -5.98 7.17 13.01
C LEU A 89 -5.96 5.64 12.90
N SER A 90 -5.84 4.93 14.03
CA SER A 90 -5.88 3.47 14.10
C SER A 90 -7.16 2.91 13.48
N ARG A 91 -8.33 3.44 13.85
CA ARG A 91 -9.62 3.05 13.27
C ARG A 91 -9.71 3.39 11.79
N THR A 92 -9.28 4.58 11.38
CA THR A 92 -9.30 4.99 9.96
C THR A 92 -8.48 4.04 9.10
N VAL A 93 -7.24 3.74 9.51
CA VAL A 93 -6.37 2.80 8.80
C VAL A 93 -6.96 1.39 8.81
N PHE A 94 -7.46 0.92 9.96
CA PHE A 94 -8.08 -0.40 10.05
C PHE A 94 -9.30 -0.55 9.15
N HIS A 95 -10.17 0.47 9.08
CA HIS A 95 -11.33 0.47 8.18
C HIS A 95 -10.89 0.46 6.71
N ALA A 96 -9.93 1.29 6.32
CA ALA A 96 -9.42 1.30 4.95
C ALA A 96 -8.81 -0.06 4.54
N VAL A 97 -8.08 -0.71 5.44
CA VAL A 97 -7.56 -2.09 5.22
C VAL A 97 -8.69 -3.10 5.04
N ARG A 98 -9.79 -2.97 5.79
CA ARG A 98 -10.92 -3.90 5.73
C ARG A 98 -11.82 -3.71 4.51
N GLU A 99 -11.80 -2.55 3.86
CA GLU A 99 -12.54 -2.29 2.63
C GLU A 99 -11.95 -3.01 1.41
N VAL A 100 -10.68 -3.43 1.48
CA VAL A 100 -10.03 -4.19 0.42
C VAL A 100 -10.06 -5.68 0.75
N GLU A 101 -10.72 -6.46 -0.10
CA GLU A 101 -10.81 -7.92 0.04
C GLU A 101 -9.42 -8.58 0.07
N GLY A 102 -9.23 -9.54 0.98
CA GLY A 102 -7.97 -10.26 1.17
C GLY A 102 -6.88 -9.49 1.92
N MET A 103 -7.06 -8.19 2.18
CA MET A 103 -6.10 -7.40 2.96
C MET A 103 -6.26 -7.56 4.45
N ALA A 104 -5.14 -7.54 5.16
CA ALA A 104 -5.10 -7.55 6.61
C ALA A 104 -3.86 -6.82 7.13
N MET A 105 -3.86 -6.58 8.44
CA MET A 105 -2.73 -6.05 9.19
C MET A 105 -2.41 -7.02 10.31
N GLY A 106 -1.13 -7.38 10.46
CA GLY A 106 -0.66 -8.32 11.47
C GLY A 106 0.86 -8.31 11.55
N ASN A 107 1.42 -8.68 12.71
CA ASN A 107 2.87 -8.70 12.94
C ASN A 107 3.59 -7.41 12.54
N GLY A 108 2.94 -6.25 12.70
CA GLY A 108 3.51 -4.95 12.37
C GLY A 108 3.62 -4.63 10.87
N MET A 109 2.86 -5.32 10.01
CA MET A 109 2.84 -5.06 8.57
C MET A 109 1.43 -5.16 7.97
N LEU A 110 1.23 -4.46 6.86
CA LEU A 110 0.10 -4.72 5.98
C LEU A 110 0.45 -5.87 5.04
N TYR A 111 -0.53 -6.74 4.79
CA TYR A 111 -0.40 -7.82 3.82
C TYR A 111 -1.72 -8.10 3.08
N LEU A 112 -1.60 -8.72 1.91
CA LEU A 112 -2.73 -9.18 1.11
C LEU A 112 -2.41 -10.58 0.60
N ASP A 113 -3.27 -11.54 0.91
CA ASP A 113 -3.18 -12.91 0.42
C ASP A 113 -4.11 -13.12 -0.78
N GLY A 114 -3.61 -13.77 -1.83
CA GLY A 114 -4.40 -14.15 -2.99
C GLY A 114 -3.70 -15.19 -3.83
N SER A 115 -4.35 -15.64 -4.91
CA SER A 115 -3.73 -16.55 -5.87
C SER A 115 -2.76 -15.84 -6.82
N VAL A 116 -1.90 -16.60 -7.49
CA VAL A 116 -1.02 -16.07 -8.55
C VAL A 116 -1.81 -15.37 -9.66
N ASP A 117 -3.01 -15.86 -9.98
CA ASP A 117 -3.83 -15.30 -11.06
C ASP A 117 -4.49 -13.97 -10.68
N GLU A 118 -4.72 -13.74 -9.39
CA GLU A 118 -5.25 -12.47 -8.86
C GLU A 118 -4.16 -11.43 -8.62
N LEU A 119 -2.89 -11.84 -8.63
CA LEU A 119 -1.73 -10.99 -8.33
C LEU A 119 -1.73 -9.65 -9.08
N PRO A 120 -2.01 -9.57 -10.40
CA PRO A 120 -1.97 -8.29 -11.10
C PRO A 120 -2.95 -7.26 -10.52
N ALA A 121 -4.15 -7.71 -10.15
CA ALA A 121 -5.17 -6.85 -9.53
C ALA A 121 -4.81 -6.53 -8.07
N ASN A 122 -4.39 -7.54 -7.31
CA ASN A 122 -4.04 -7.41 -5.91
C ASN A 122 -2.83 -6.50 -5.70
N ALA A 123 -1.82 -6.59 -6.55
CA ALA A 123 -0.64 -5.71 -6.56
C ALA A 123 -1.03 -4.24 -6.67
N ARG A 124 -1.95 -3.90 -7.59
CA ARG A 124 -2.44 -2.52 -7.77
C ARG A 124 -3.23 -2.05 -6.55
N ARG A 125 -4.16 -2.87 -6.05
CA ARG A 125 -4.95 -2.57 -4.85
C ARG A 125 -4.05 -2.35 -3.63
N PHE A 126 -3.01 -3.16 -3.48
CA PHE A 126 -2.02 -3.05 -2.41
C PHE A 126 -1.27 -1.73 -2.44
N VAL A 127 -0.67 -1.39 -3.59
CA VAL A 127 0.06 -0.14 -3.72
C VAL A 127 -0.87 1.05 -3.55
N GLN A 128 -2.07 1.02 -4.13
CA GLN A 128 -3.08 2.06 -3.97
C GLN A 128 -3.38 2.34 -2.48
N LEU A 129 -3.70 1.31 -1.69
CA LEU A 129 -4.02 1.50 -0.28
C LEU A 129 -2.81 2.06 0.51
N VAL A 130 -1.60 1.55 0.26
CA VAL A 130 -0.39 2.07 0.90
C VAL A 130 -0.24 3.57 0.61
N LEU A 131 -0.45 4.00 -0.63
CA LEU A 131 -0.39 5.41 -1.01
C LEU A 131 -1.50 6.25 -0.38
N GLU A 132 -2.71 5.72 -0.28
CA GLU A 132 -3.82 6.39 0.40
C GLU A 132 -3.51 6.60 1.88
N ILE A 133 -2.98 5.58 2.57
CA ILE A 133 -2.57 5.67 3.98
C ILE A 133 -1.42 6.69 4.14
N VAL A 134 -0.41 6.67 3.27
CA VAL A 134 0.64 7.70 3.25
C VAL A 134 0.03 9.09 3.00
N GLY A 135 -0.97 9.17 2.13
CA GLY A 135 -1.74 10.36 1.80
C GLY A 135 -2.60 10.90 2.95
N LEU A 136 -2.95 10.08 3.95
CA LEU A 136 -3.72 10.52 5.13
C LEU A 136 -3.04 11.69 5.88
N ARG A 137 -1.71 11.80 5.79
CA ARG A 137 -0.97 12.98 6.32
C ARG A 137 -1.39 14.27 5.62
N HIS A 138 -1.54 14.26 4.30
CA HIS A 138 -2.03 15.42 3.54
C HIS A 138 -3.53 15.66 3.78
N ALA A 139 -4.25 14.61 4.19
CA ALA A 139 -5.66 14.68 4.61
C ALA A 139 -5.88 15.14 6.05
N LYS A 140 -4.85 15.56 6.82
CA LYS A 140 -5.09 16.35 8.05
C LYS A 140 -5.76 17.72 7.76
N TYR A 141 -5.96 18.07 6.49
CA TYR A 141 -6.87 19.13 6.03
C TYR A 141 -8.22 18.63 5.51
N LYS A 142 -8.51 17.32 5.55
CA LYS A 142 -9.81 16.77 5.13
C LYS A 142 -10.93 17.31 6.02
N ASP A 143 -10.70 17.51 7.32
CA ASP A 143 -11.68 18.20 8.17
C ASP A 143 -11.86 19.67 7.76
N ALA A 144 -10.80 20.35 7.33
CA ALA A 144 -10.91 21.70 6.75
C ALA A 144 -11.65 21.69 5.39
N LEU A 145 -11.46 20.66 4.56
CA LEU A 145 -12.12 20.48 3.26
C LEU A 145 -13.58 20.03 3.41
N VAL A 146 -13.91 19.24 4.43
CA VAL A 146 -15.27 18.86 4.80
C VAL A 146 -16.01 20.05 5.41
N HIS A 147 -15.33 20.89 6.22
CA HIS A 147 -15.87 22.16 6.69
C HIS A 147 -16.10 23.16 5.53
N LEU A 148 -15.20 23.20 4.54
CA LEU A 148 -15.38 23.98 3.30
C LEU A 148 -16.52 23.45 2.42
N SER A 149 -16.64 22.13 2.27
CA SER A 149 -17.72 21.48 1.51
C SER A 149 -19.09 21.72 2.16
N ARG A 150 -19.20 21.61 3.49
CA ARG A 150 -20.44 21.93 4.23
C ARG A 150 -20.77 23.42 4.22
N GLY A 151 -19.76 24.29 4.16
CA GLY A 151 -19.95 25.74 4.03
C GLY A 151 -20.41 26.17 2.63
N GLN A 152 -19.99 25.48 1.57
CA GLN A 152 -20.47 25.70 0.20
C GLN A 152 -21.92 25.25 0.01
N ASP A 153 -22.33 24.12 0.60
CA ASP A 153 -23.72 23.63 0.56
C ASP A 153 -24.70 24.58 1.27
N ALA A 154 -24.26 25.24 2.34
CA ALA A 154 -25.06 26.28 3.03
C ALA A 154 -25.16 27.60 2.26
N LEU A 155 -24.20 27.91 1.38
CA LEU A 155 -24.21 29.09 0.51
C LEU A 155 -25.02 28.88 -0.78
N THR A 156 -25.06 27.65 -1.30
CA THR A 156 -25.84 27.29 -2.50
C THR A 156 -27.31 27.01 -2.21
N SER A 157 -27.67 26.58 -0.99
CA SER A 157 -29.07 26.39 -0.57
C SER A 157 -29.86 27.70 -0.41
N HIS A 158 -29.18 28.85 -0.37
CA HIS A 158 -29.80 30.18 -0.30
C HIS A 158 -29.83 30.93 -1.65
N LEU A 159 -29.35 30.30 -2.72
CA LEU A 159 -29.27 30.90 -4.06
C LEU A 159 -29.99 30.09 -5.15
N THR A 160 -30.79 29.09 -4.77
CA THR A 160 -31.76 28.47 -5.69
C THR A 160 -33.15 29.06 -5.42
N PRO A 161 -33.72 29.85 -6.36
CA PRO A 161 -35.06 30.42 -6.21
C PRO A 161 -36.17 29.37 -6.34
#